data_AF-A0A937UQJ3-F1
#
_entry.id   AF-A0A937UQJ3-F1
#
_cell.length_a   1.000
_cell.length_b   1.000
_cell.length_c   1.000
_cell.angle_alpha   90.00
_cell.angle_beta   90.00
_cell.angle_gamma   90.00
#
_symmetry.space_group_name_H-M   'P 1'
#
loop_
_entity.id
_entity.type
_entity.pdbx_description
1 polymer ?
#
loop_
_entity_poly.entity_id
_entity_poly.type
_entity_poly.pdbx_seq_one_letter_code
_entity_poly.pdbx_strand_id
1 'polypeptide(L)'
;MTQDNEPRHDPRPAAGYPQGWPVCVQVPAGWWRIYQLVGDGMRIHVAELIAHTADVDNPMAPPARSVRQPSVWQLEEALGWAIPTPAHPILDSATRLLAYRAAPAADPRTRPATLPETVAANPVFRPWRASVVTREGHAPTSYGRLRHAEHPLVTWTDGPLRIDILAARPRPRLGTGGYRLAYRISDHDRVVLAGQDAALTTDGPQSSSAIRVVAARAAILDTGGHRHGTALPAQQRRLLRIHRARLYAAAAPVGHPYLPGTRVAVRDPAQHTTTTGTVLAHVLGAGASDLRYLWRPDVAALPGHPWRDHPGWALQTPAGLARATVRPPDLNTEPSRGELVLATGAVVRTLDDPRFSVGTVLRALTDDDYQLRYEIQPHDHPSAPVVLPADDIVAIAGTAWPTVTDLLTARATALPLTSGEVLTATHDRAIIEQDVTGPRLRTVARHPQARTVLAPATIPIDVAVAPASPGAEPTSWLTGPTRHLLDPVHGHLAVEDALFTAARQLAPDHLAAILARLPWLPPGPHHPVTAAALAAIHAPHPVAALVAAGPAALPSAHPTPDPSSGPAAPARPDPGASCDGP
;
A
#
# COMPACT_ATOMS: atom_id res chain seq x y z
N MET A 1 -12.42 31.29 7.32
CA MET A 1 -11.12 31.76 7.82
C MET A 1 -10.88 31.12 9.17
N THR A 2 -10.26 29.94 9.15
CA THR A 2 -9.84 29.18 10.32
C THR A 2 -8.37 28.91 10.08
N GLN A 3 -7.51 29.60 10.83
CA GLN A 3 -6.07 29.36 10.81
C GLN A 3 -5.81 27.98 11.41
N ASP A 4 -5.36 27.04 10.58
CA ASP A 4 -4.67 25.84 11.03
C ASP A 4 -3.32 26.28 11.62
N ASN A 5 -3.31 26.45 12.94
CA ASN A 5 -2.10 26.60 13.74
C ASN A 5 -1.45 25.21 13.88
N GLU A 6 -0.67 24.80 12.88
CA GLU A 6 0.38 23.82 13.16
C GLU A 6 1.38 24.47 14.14
N PRO A 7 1.66 23.84 15.29
CA PRO A 7 2.59 24.40 16.25
C PRO A 7 4.00 24.39 15.64
N ARG A 8 4.53 25.58 15.34
CA ARG A 8 5.97 25.81 15.15
C ARG A 8 6.67 25.45 16.46
N HIS A 9 7.09 24.19 16.59
CA HIS A 9 8.03 23.77 17.64
C HIS A 9 9.45 23.92 17.11
N ASP A 10 10.06 25.03 17.51
CA ASP A 10 11.50 25.22 17.51
C ASP A 10 12.12 24.12 18.40
N PRO A 11 12.99 23.23 17.88
CA PRO A 11 13.64 22.24 18.71
C PRO A 11 14.71 22.95 19.54
N ARG A 12 14.32 23.51 20.69
CA ARG A 12 15.30 23.85 21.73
C ARG A 12 16.03 22.55 22.11
N PRO A 13 17.37 22.48 22.04
CA PRO A 13 18.10 21.38 22.64
C PRO A 13 18.03 21.55 24.17
N ALA A 14 17.02 20.94 24.79
CA ALA A 14 16.87 20.88 26.23
C ALA A 14 17.22 19.47 26.72
N ALA A 15 18.21 19.39 27.63
CA ALA A 15 18.59 18.24 28.43
C ALA A 15 19.09 16.99 27.66
N GLY A 16 19.97 16.21 28.29
CA GLY A 16 20.54 14.99 27.68
C GLY A 16 19.46 14.02 27.18
N TYR A 17 19.80 13.24 26.15
CA TYR A 17 18.92 12.18 25.66
C TYR A 17 18.69 11.13 26.75
N PRO A 18 17.47 10.56 26.85
CA PRO A 18 17.20 9.57 27.86
C PRO A 18 18.13 8.36 27.72
N GLN A 19 18.83 8.02 28.80
CA GLN A 19 19.79 6.94 28.89
C GLN A 19 19.26 5.77 29.74
N GLY A 20 19.63 4.55 29.37
CA GLY A 20 19.37 3.35 30.16
C GLY A 20 18.10 2.56 29.81
N TRP A 21 17.30 3.01 28.83
CA TRP A 21 16.16 2.24 28.31
C TRP A 21 16.49 1.57 26.97
N PRO A 22 15.95 0.37 26.68
CA PRO A 22 16.23 -0.33 25.43
C PRO A 22 15.88 0.51 24.20
N VAL A 23 14.72 1.15 24.22
CA VAL A 23 14.24 2.06 23.17
C VAL A 23 13.45 3.19 23.80
N CYS A 24 13.80 4.44 23.45
CA CYS A 24 12.95 5.60 23.70
C CYS A 24 12.63 6.34 22.41
N VAL A 25 11.39 6.82 22.29
CA VAL A 25 10.90 7.55 21.12
C VAL A 25 10.25 8.85 21.57
N GLN A 26 10.74 9.98 21.06
CA GLN A 26 10.19 11.30 21.34
C GLN A 26 8.86 11.51 20.62
N VAL A 27 7.88 12.08 21.31
CA VAL A 27 6.57 12.49 20.78
C VAL A 27 6.21 13.88 21.33
N PRO A 28 5.23 14.60 20.75
CA PRO A 28 4.94 15.96 21.22
C PRO A 28 4.52 15.99 22.70
N ALA A 29 3.88 14.94 23.20
CA ALA A 29 3.52 14.78 24.61
C ALA A 29 4.67 14.46 25.57
N GLY A 30 5.83 14.00 25.08
CA GLY A 30 6.90 13.49 25.94
C GLY A 30 7.71 12.38 25.27
N TRP A 31 8.00 11.30 26.00
CA TRP A 31 8.78 10.17 25.52
C TRP A 31 8.08 8.85 25.78
N TRP A 32 7.99 8.01 24.76
CA TRP A 32 7.66 6.60 24.93
C TRP A 32 8.92 5.83 25.30
N ARG A 33 8.96 5.22 26.49
CA ARG A 33 9.94 4.18 26.83
C ARG A 33 9.36 2.81 26.51
N ILE A 34 10.12 1.98 25.81
CA ILE A 34 9.68 0.66 25.34
C ILE A 34 10.68 -0.40 25.80
N TYR A 35 10.16 -1.46 26.42
CA TYR A 35 10.97 -2.53 26.99
C TYR A 35 10.20 -3.85 27.06
N GLN A 36 10.90 -4.93 27.35
CA GLN A 36 10.32 -6.25 27.57
C GLN A 36 10.38 -6.62 29.05
N LEU A 37 9.25 -7.13 29.56
CA LEU A 37 9.14 -7.80 30.85
C LEU A 37 9.10 -9.32 30.64
N VAL A 38 9.85 -10.03 31.47
CA VAL A 38 9.87 -11.50 31.50
C VAL A 38 9.48 -11.95 32.91
N GLY A 39 8.37 -12.68 33.03
CA GLY A 39 7.86 -13.19 34.32
C GLY A 39 6.91 -14.37 34.10
N ASP A 40 6.93 -15.36 35.01
CA ASP A 40 6.08 -16.57 34.98
C ASP A 40 5.99 -17.28 33.60
N GLY A 41 7.09 -17.31 32.86
CA GLY A 41 7.17 -17.92 31.52
C GLY A 41 6.51 -17.13 30.39
N MET A 42 5.94 -15.95 30.68
CA MET A 42 5.40 -15.03 29.69
C MET A 42 6.39 -13.90 29.37
N ARG A 43 6.42 -13.51 28.10
CA ARG A 43 7.12 -12.32 27.60
C ARG A 43 6.07 -11.28 27.24
N ILE A 44 6.17 -10.10 27.81
CA ILE A 44 5.25 -8.99 27.57
C ILE A 44 6.08 -7.77 27.18
N HIS A 45 5.75 -7.16 26.04
CA HIS A 45 6.32 -5.89 25.62
C HIS A 45 5.45 -4.76 26.18
N VAL A 46 6.12 -3.76 26.74
CA VAL A 46 5.49 -2.62 27.43
C VAL A 46 5.95 -1.33 26.77
N ALA A 47 5.01 -0.43 26.51
CA ALA A 47 5.29 0.95 26.14
C ALA A 47 4.67 1.90 27.17
N GLU A 48 5.47 2.83 27.67
CA GLU A 48 5.03 3.81 28.68
C GLU A 48 5.36 5.23 28.24
N LEU A 49 4.37 6.11 28.28
CA LEU A 49 4.51 7.52 27.94
C LEU A 49 4.86 8.32 29.19
N ILE A 50 6.04 8.93 29.20
CA ILE A 50 6.49 9.87 30.22
C ILE A 50 6.30 11.28 29.68
N ALA A 51 5.56 12.15 30.39
CA ALA A 51 5.32 13.53 29.96
C ALA A 51 6.59 14.38 30.08
N HIS A 52 6.73 15.44 29.26
CA HIS A 52 7.90 16.35 29.29
C HIS A 52 8.19 16.99 30.66
N THR A 53 7.17 17.10 31.51
CA THR A 53 7.31 17.64 32.87
C THR A 53 7.93 16.64 33.85
N ALA A 54 8.14 15.39 33.44
CA ALA A 54 8.70 14.32 34.26
C ALA A 54 10.07 13.87 33.72
N ASP A 55 10.95 13.45 34.63
CA ASP A 55 12.27 12.92 34.29
C ASP A 55 12.12 11.54 33.63
N VAL A 56 12.49 11.42 32.36
CA VAL A 56 12.38 10.21 31.54
C VAL A 56 13.38 9.12 31.97
N ASP A 57 14.52 9.53 32.52
CA ASP A 57 15.56 8.61 33.00
C ASP A 57 15.23 8.06 34.38
N ASN A 58 14.34 8.72 35.11
CA ASN A 58 13.86 8.23 36.39
C ASN A 58 12.96 6.99 36.18
N PRO A 59 13.40 5.78 36.58
CA PRO A 59 12.58 4.57 36.45
C PRO A 59 11.29 4.64 37.27
N MET A 60 11.25 5.48 38.30
CA MET A 60 10.10 5.69 39.18
C MET A 60 9.13 6.77 38.68
N ALA A 61 9.42 7.46 37.57
CA ALA A 61 8.50 8.44 37.02
C ALA A 61 7.16 7.77 36.64
N PRO A 62 6.02 8.27 37.14
CA PRO A 62 4.72 7.68 36.87
C PRO A 62 4.36 7.91 35.39
N PRO A 63 3.99 6.85 34.64
CA PRO A 63 3.64 7.01 33.25
C PRO A 63 2.27 7.65 33.09
N ALA A 64 2.16 8.63 32.19
CA ALA A 64 0.88 9.23 31.81
C ALA A 64 -0.02 8.20 31.11
N ARG A 65 0.58 7.25 30.39
CA ARG A 65 -0.06 6.12 29.70
C ARG A 65 0.85 4.90 29.69
N SER A 66 0.26 3.70 29.75
CA SER A 66 0.98 2.43 29.64
C SER A 66 0.18 1.46 28.77
N VAL A 67 0.88 0.72 27.90
CA VAL A 67 0.33 -0.26 26.96
C VAL A 67 1.13 -1.55 27.10
N ARG A 68 0.44 -2.69 27.17
CA ARG A 68 1.06 -4.01 27.39
C ARG A 68 0.53 -5.02 26.38
N GLN A 69 1.43 -5.66 25.65
CA GLN A 69 1.09 -6.62 24.60
C GLN A 69 2.07 -7.80 24.57
N PRO A 70 1.65 -9.00 24.15
CA PRO A 70 2.51 -10.19 24.16
C PRO A 70 3.53 -10.22 23.01
N SER A 71 3.49 -9.27 22.09
CA SER A 71 4.49 -9.11 21.03
C SER A 71 4.65 -7.65 20.63
N VAL A 72 5.82 -7.30 20.06
CA VAL A 72 6.08 -5.98 19.47
C VAL A 72 5.04 -5.64 18.40
N TRP A 73 4.63 -6.62 17.58
CA TRP A 73 3.62 -6.42 16.53
C TRP A 73 2.26 -5.99 17.11
N GLN A 74 1.79 -6.66 18.15
CA GLN A 74 0.55 -6.26 18.83
C GLN A 74 0.70 -4.94 19.58
N LEU A 75 1.91 -4.62 20.05
CA LEU A 75 2.22 -3.32 20.65
C LEU A 75 2.08 -2.20 19.61
N GLU A 76 2.55 -2.40 18.39
CA GLU A 76 2.33 -1.45 17.27
C GLU A 76 0.84 -1.27 16.95
N GLU A 77 0.06 -2.35 16.91
CA GLU A 77 -1.40 -2.26 16.74
C GLU A 77 -2.05 -1.41 17.85
N ALA A 78 -1.65 -1.64 19.10
CA ALA A 78 -2.22 -0.96 20.25
C ALA A 78 -1.81 0.53 20.34
N LEU A 79 -0.61 0.86 19.87
CA LEU A 79 -0.09 2.22 19.80
C LEU A 79 -0.63 3.00 18.59
N GLY A 80 -0.96 2.30 17.50
CA GLY A 80 -1.42 2.90 16.24
C GLY A 80 -0.29 3.50 15.39
N TRP A 81 0.97 3.21 15.72
CA TRP A 81 2.16 3.63 14.99
C TRP A 81 3.23 2.55 15.05
N ALA A 82 4.13 2.56 14.06
CA ALA A 82 5.10 1.48 13.89
C ALA A 82 6.35 1.70 14.75
N ILE A 83 6.77 0.67 15.50
CA ILE A 83 8.06 0.67 16.18
C ILE A 83 9.11 0.32 15.12
N PRO A 84 10.20 1.10 14.94
CA PRO A 84 11.07 0.85 13.83
C PRO A 84 11.68 -0.55 13.85
N THR A 85 11.70 -1.25 12.72
CA THR A 85 12.16 -2.66 12.65
C THR A 85 13.57 -2.86 13.24
N PRO A 86 14.54 -1.94 13.08
CA PRO A 86 15.85 -2.05 13.76
C PRO A 86 15.79 -2.05 15.29
N ALA A 87 14.68 -1.65 15.90
CA ALA A 87 14.47 -1.69 17.35
C ALA A 87 13.88 -3.03 17.83
N HIS A 88 13.30 -3.85 16.94
CA HIS A 88 12.67 -5.12 17.32
C HIS A 88 13.68 -6.12 17.95
N PRO A 89 14.89 -6.35 17.39
CA PRO A 89 15.87 -7.26 17.99
C PRO A 89 16.38 -6.76 19.35
N ILE A 90 16.43 -5.44 19.56
CA ILE A 90 16.81 -4.84 20.84
C ILE A 90 15.70 -5.13 21.86
N LEU A 91 14.43 -4.91 21.51
CA LEU A 91 13.30 -5.21 22.39
C LEU A 91 13.12 -6.70 22.69
N ASP A 92 13.52 -7.58 21.77
CA ASP A 92 13.46 -9.03 21.96
C ASP A 92 14.64 -9.58 22.77
N SER A 93 15.76 -8.86 22.84
CA SER A 93 16.98 -9.29 23.54
C SER A 93 17.19 -8.58 24.89
N ALA A 94 16.76 -7.32 25.02
CA ALA A 94 16.90 -6.51 26.21
C ALA A 94 15.85 -6.89 27.26
N THR A 95 16.10 -8.01 27.95
CA THR A 95 15.36 -8.38 29.15
C THR A 95 15.77 -7.45 30.29
N ARG A 96 14.96 -6.44 30.59
CA ARG A 96 15.11 -5.76 31.88
C ARG A 96 14.51 -6.66 32.96
N LEU A 97 15.38 -7.29 33.73
CA LEU A 97 15.07 -7.70 35.10
C LEU A 97 14.92 -6.42 35.92
N LEU A 98 13.83 -5.67 35.71
CA LEU A 98 13.41 -4.70 36.70
C LEU A 98 13.14 -5.52 37.95
N ALA A 99 14.07 -5.47 38.91
CA ALA A 99 13.82 -5.89 40.27
C ALA A 99 12.50 -5.23 40.66
N TYR A 100 11.50 -6.07 40.83
CA TYR A 100 10.10 -5.77 41.07
C TYR A 100 9.95 -5.04 42.41
N ARG A 101 10.41 -3.79 42.50
CA ARG A 101 10.36 -2.98 43.71
C ARG A 101 9.78 -1.62 43.36
N ALA A 102 8.57 -1.42 43.88
CA ALA A 102 7.84 -0.17 44.07
C ALA A 102 6.95 0.34 42.91
N ALA A 103 5.93 -0.43 42.56
CA ALA A 103 4.54 0.05 42.44
C ALA A 103 3.63 -1.18 42.63
N PRO A 104 2.42 -1.08 43.22
CA PRO A 104 1.54 -2.23 43.37
C PRO A 104 1.33 -2.84 42.00
N ALA A 105 1.83 -4.06 41.88
CA ALA A 105 1.67 -4.90 40.74
C ALA A 105 0.19 -4.96 40.36
N ALA A 106 -0.18 -4.25 39.29
CA ALA A 106 -1.15 -4.82 38.38
C ALA A 106 -0.60 -6.20 38.00
N ASP A 107 -1.21 -7.24 38.57
CA ASP A 107 -0.93 -8.67 38.34
C ASP A 107 -0.44 -8.87 36.91
N PRO A 108 0.67 -9.58 36.62
CA PRO A 108 1.05 -9.92 35.24
C PRO A 108 -0.06 -10.64 34.45
N ARG A 109 -1.11 -11.13 35.11
CA ARG A 109 -2.38 -11.58 34.50
C ARG A 109 -3.33 -10.44 34.06
N THR A 110 -2.97 -9.17 34.27
CA THR A 110 -3.79 -8.04 33.82
C THR A 110 -3.90 -8.08 32.30
N ARG A 111 -5.16 -8.07 31.87
CA ARG A 111 -5.60 -8.18 30.47
C ARG A 111 -4.81 -7.21 29.58
N PRO A 112 -4.49 -7.59 28.32
CA PRO A 112 -3.89 -6.68 27.35
C PRO A 112 -4.61 -5.33 27.37
N ALA A 113 -3.87 -4.28 27.71
CA ALA A 113 -4.39 -2.92 27.80
C ALA A 113 -4.10 -2.23 26.45
N THR A 114 -5.16 -1.80 25.77
CA THR A 114 -5.08 -1.00 24.53
C THR A 114 -5.39 0.45 24.86
N LEU A 115 -4.76 1.38 24.14
CA LEU A 115 -5.10 2.79 24.28
C LEU A 115 -6.53 3.02 23.76
N PRO A 116 -7.30 3.94 24.38
CA PRO A 116 -8.53 4.43 23.78
C PRO A 116 -8.24 4.95 22.36
N GLU A 117 -9.17 4.70 21.43
CA GLU A 117 -8.99 5.10 20.02
C GLU A 117 -8.68 6.59 19.87
N THR A 118 -9.27 7.44 20.72
CA THR A 118 -9.01 8.90 20.74
C THR A 118 -7.56 9.24 21.06
N VAL A 119 -6.89 8.45 21.89
CA VAL A 119 -5.48 8.62 22.26
C VAL A 119 -4.58 8.06 21.18
N ALA A 120 -4.87 6.83 20.72
CA ALA A 120 -4.13 6.24 19.60
C ALA A 120 -4.29 7.05 18.32
N ALA A 121 -5.41 7.76 18.13
CA ALA A 121 -5.73 8.64 16.99
C ALA A 121 -4.98 9.98 17.02
N ASN A 122 -4.58 10.47 18.19
CA ASN A 122 -4.09 11.83 18.36
C ASN A 122 -2.58 11.93 18.03
N PRO A 123 -2.18 12.82 17.10
CA PRO A 123 -0.79 12.97 16.68
C PRO A 123 0.17 13.37 17.81
N VAL A 124 -0.32 14.01 18.88
CA VAL A 124 0.49 14.43 20.04
C VAL A 124 1.11 13.25 20.80
N PHE A 125 0.55 12.05 20.65
CA PHE A 125 1.09 10.82 21.27
C PHE A 125 1.88 9.94 20.31
N ARG A 126 2.17 10.43 19.10
CA ARG A 126 2.84 9.66 18.05
C ARG A 126 4.17 10.28 17.64
N PRO A 127 5.11 9.46 17.17
CA PRO A 127 6.31 9.98 16.55
C PRO A 127 5.97 10.68 15.23
N TRP A 128 6.73 11.74 14.93
CA TRP A 128 6.80 12.35 13.62
C TRP A 128 8.19 12.10 13.02
N ARG A 129 8.44 12.53 11.78
CA ARG A 129 9.70 12.24 11.08
C ARG A 129 10.95 12.66 11.86
N ALA A 130 10.96 13.88 12.40
CA ALA A 130 12.07 14.41 13.18
C ALA A 130 12.06 14.00 14.67
N SER A 131 11.15 13.11 15.11
CA SER A 131 11.21 12.54 16.46
C SER A 131 12.55 11.88 16.71
N VAL A 132 13.20 12.21 17.82
CA VAL A 132 14.43 11.53 18.24
C VAL A 132 14.10 10.13 18.75
N VAL A 133 14.90 9.14 18.31
CA VAL A 133 14.85 7.76 18.77
C VAL A 133 16.21 7.40 19.35
N THR A 134 16.21 6.99 20.62
CA THR A 134 17.38 6.38 21.26
C THR A 134 17.19 4.88 21.33
N ARG A 135 18.28 4.15 21.08
CA ARG A 135 18.32 2.68 21.09
C ARG A 135 19.57 2.26 21.83
N GLU A 136 19.45 1.26 22.69
CA GLU A 136 20.58 0.74 23.45
C GLU A 136 21.73 0.33 22.51
N GLY A 137 22.95 0.76 22.83
CA GLY A 137 24.15 0.49 22.04
C GLY A 137 24.27 1.23 20.71
N HIS A 138 23.37 2.19 20.40
CA HIS A 138 23.39 2.93 19.13
C HIS A 138 23.30 4.45 19.34
N ALA A 139 23.87 5.21 18.40
CA ALA A 139 23.72 6.66 18.40
C ALA A 139 22.24 7.09 18.22
N PRO A 140 21.78 8.17 18.88
CA PRO A 140 20.47 8.75 18.63
C PRO A 140 20.30 9.08 17.15
N THR A 141 19.11 8.82 16.62
CA THR A 141 18.77 9.08 15.22
C THR A 141 17.30 9.48 15.13
N SER A 142 16.85 9.96 13.97
CA SER A 142 15.45 10.33 13.77
C SER A 142 14.59 9.10 13.49
N TYR A 143 13.31 9.21 13.86
CA TYR A 143 12.30 8.22 13.50
C TYR A 143 12.17 8.11 11.98
N GLY A 144 12.22 9.22 11.26
CA GLY A 144 12.16 9.29 9.79
C GLY A 144 13.27 8.45 9.12
N ARG A 145 14.52 8.61 9.56
CA ARG A 145 15.64 7.81 9.05
C ARG A 145 15.51 6.33 9.37
N LEU A 146 15.08 5.99 10.59
CA LEU A 146 14.85 4.58 10.94
C LEU A 146 13.74 3.95 10.11
N ARG A 147 12.64 4.67 9.88
CA ARG A 147 11.53 4.22 9.04
C ARG A 147 11.93 4.12 7.57
N HIS A 148 12.85 4.95 7.10
CA HIS A 148 13.38 4.86 5.73
C HIS A 148 14.34 3.68 5.54
N ALA A 149 15.19 3.42 6.54
CA ALA A 149 16.07 2.25 6.56
C ALA A 149 15.31 0.92 6.70
N GLU A 150 14.01 0.96 7.02
CA GLU A 150 13.15 -0.20 6.82
C GLU A 150 12.95 -0.43 5.33
N HIS A 151 13.46 -1.57 4.85
CA HIS A 151 13.23 -2.04 3.48
C HIS A 151 12.23 -3.20 3.50
N PRO A 152 10.90 -2.93 3.47
CA PRO A 152 9.92 -3.99 3.27
C PRO A 152 10.26 -4.83 2.03
N LEU A 153 10.09 -6.14 2.14
CA LEU A 153 10.26 -7.09 1.03
C LEU A 153 9.29 -6.78 -0.12
N VAL A 154 8.08 -6.34 0.20
CA VAL A 154 7.12 -5.82 -0.77
C VAL A 154 6.13 -4.90 -0.04
N THR A 155 5.74 -3.82 -0.71
CA THR A 155 4.73 -2.87 -0.25
C THR A 155 3.60 -2.83 -1.26
N TRP A 156 2.35 -2.80 -0.81
CA TRP A 156 1.18 -2.48 -1.63
C TRP A 156 0.47 -1.26 -1.06
N THR A 157 0.01 -0.37 -1.92
CA THR A 157 -0.73 0.84 -1.55
C THR A 157 -1.96 1.00 -2.44
N ASP A 158 -3.07 1.44 -1.83
CA ASP A 158 -4.30 1.85 -2.53
C ASP A 158 -4.98 3.00 -1.75
N GLY A 159 -4.68 4.22 -2.20
CA GLY A 159 -5.00 5.44 -1.46
C GLY A 159 -4.31 5.46 -0.09
N PRO A 160 -5.03 5.68 1.02
CA PRO A 160 -4.44 5.70 2.36
C PRO A 160 -4.12 4.32 2.94
N LEU A 161 -4.60 3.25 2.30
CA LEU A 161 -4.38 1.89 2.76
C LEU A 161 -3.03 1.39 2.26
N ARG A 162 -2.24 0.80 3.16
CA ARG A 162 -0.92 0.25 2.86
C ARG A 162 -0.75 -1.13 3.50
N ILE A 163 -0.16 -2.07 2.78
CA ILE A 163 0.27 -3.37 3.31
C ILE A 163 1.78 -3.51 3.07
N ASP A 164 2.54 -3.64 4.15
CA ASP A 164 3.98 -3.89 4.12
C ASP A 164 4.26 -5.35 4.52
N ILE A 165 5.09 -6.05 3.75
CA ILE A 165 5.72 -7.31 4.15
C ILE A 165 7.15 -6.98 4.58
N LEU A 166 7.42 -7.05 5.87
CA LEU A 166 8.66 -6.54 6.47
C LEU A 166 9.75 -7.60 6.53
N ALA A 167 9.36 -8.85 6.76
CA ALA A 167 10.29 -9.96 6.82
C ALA A 167 9.58 -11.27 6.48
N ALA A 168 10.36 -12.29 6.13
CA ALA A 168 9.89 -13.64 5.88
C ALA A 168 10.84 -14.63 6.51
N ARG A 169 10.32 -15.51 7.38
CA ARG A 169 11.10 -16.59 7.99
C ARG A 169 10.66 -17.94 7.40
N PRO A 170 11.58 -18.82 6.98
CA PRO A 170 11.22 -20.16 6.53
C PRO A 170 10.42 -20.91 7.61
N ARG A 171 9.41 -21.68 7.20
CA ARG A 171 8.65 -22.51 8.15
C ARG A 171 9.45 -23.78 8.52
N PRO A 172 9.72 -24.02 9.81
CA PRO A 172 10.37 -25.25 10.22
C PRO A 172 9.38 -26.44 10.14
N ARG A 173 9.62 -27.35 9.18
CA ARG A 173 9.04 -28.70 9.00
C ARG A 173 7.57 -28.83 8.56
N LEU A 174 7.38 -29.26 7.30
CA LEU A 174 6.61 -30.47 6.88
C LEU A 174 6.45 -30.44 5.34
N GLY A 175 7.43 -30.97 4.59
CA GLY A 175 7.30 -31.39 3.18
C GLY A 175 7.08 -30.33 2.10
N THR A 176 6.33 -29.27 2.38
CA THR A 176 6.07 -28.15 1.48
C THR A 176 6.90 -26.96 1.95
N GLY A 177 7.77 -26.44 1.08
CA GLY A 177 8.45 -25.17 1.33
C GLY A 177 7.46 -24.06 1.70
N GLY A 178 7.93 -22.99 2.34
CA GLY A 178 7.07 -21.86 2.66
C GLY A 178 7.66 -20.89 3.69
N TYR A 179 7.03 -19.72 3.78
CA TYR A 179 7.45 -18.62 4.63
C TYR A 179 6.35 -18.24 5.62
N ARG A 180 6.77 -17.80 6.80
CA ARG A 180 5.97 -17.05 7.75
C ARG A 180 6.31 -15.57 7.60
N LEU A 181 5.32 -14.76 7.25
CA LEU A 181 5.50 -13.35 6.92
C LEU A 181 5.27 -12.47 8.15
N ALA A 182 6.16 -11.51 8.36
CA ALA A 182 5.95 -10.34 9.20
C ALA A 182 5.37 -9.21 8.37
N TYR A 183 4.29 -8.60 8.83
CA TYR A 183 3.52 -7.65 8.04
C TYR A 183 2.92 -6.51 8.89
N ARG A 184 2.62 -5.40 8.21
CA ARG A 184 1.79 -4.30 8.73
C ARG A 184 0.71 -3.95 7.71
N ILE A 185 -0.48 -3.62 8.20
CA ILE A 185 -1.56 -3.00 7.45
C ILE A 185 -1.82 -1.64 8.10
N SER A 186 -1.68 -0.59 7.31
CA SER A 186 -1.76 0.79 7.77
C SER A 186 -2.85 1.58 7.04
N ASP A 187 -3.46 2.53 7.74
CA ASP A 187 -4.43 3.51 7.21
C ASP A 187 -3.93 4.92 7.55
N HIS A 188 -3.61 5.73 6.55
CA HIS A 188 -2.99 7.07 6.73
C HIS A 188 -1.75 7.01 7.66
N ASP A 189 -0.81 6.11 7.35
CA ASP A 189 0.40 5.81 8.14
C ASP A 189 0.17 5.28 9.58
N ARG A 190 -1.09 5.05 9.98
CA ARG A 190 -1.41 4.42 11.26
C ARG A 190 -1.39 2.92 11.13
N VAL A 191 -0.66 2.22 11.99
CA VAL A 191 -0.70 0.75 12.04
C VAL A 191 -2.03 0.32 12.64
N VAL A 192 -2.81 -0.47 11.88
CA VAL A 192 -4.11 -0.99 12.33
C VAL A 192 -4.05 -2.49 12.61
N LEU A 193 -3.30 -3.22 11.77
CA LEU A 193 -3.01 -4.64 11.94
C LEU A 193 -1.50 -4.86 11.74
N ALA A 194 -0.88 -5.68 12.58
CA ALA A 194 0.51 -6.06 12.45
C ALA A 194 0.72 -7.45 13.05
N GLY A 195 1.52 -8.27 12.39
CA GLY A 195 1.68 -9.65 12.79
C GLY A 195 2.88 -10.32 12.15
N GLN A 196 3.18 -11.52 12.63
CA GLN A 196 4.28 -12.36 12.14
C GLN A 196 3.87 -13.80 11.88
N ASP A 197 2.63 -14.02 11.44
CA ASP A 197 2.03 -15.34 11.38
C ASP A 197 1.34 -15.67 10.04
N ALA A 198 1.33 -14.74 9.09
CA ALA A 198 0.79 -14.97 7.75
C ALA A 198 1.59 -16.07 7.01
N ALA A 199 0.84 -16.94 6.32
CA ALA A 199 1.34 -18.19 5.77
C ALA A 199 1.51 -18.11 4.25
N LEU A 200 2.74 -18.13 3.73
CA LEU A 200 3.01 -18.20 2.30
C LEU A 200 3.55 -19.58 1.94
N THR A 201 2.90 -20.31 1.03
CA THR A 201 3.19 -21.74 0.77
C THR A 201 3.90 -22.00 -0.56
N THR A 202 3.62 -21.22 -1.61
CA THR A 202 4.07 -21.56 -2.97
C THR A 202 5.04 -20.56 -3.59
N ASP A 203 4.89 -19.27 -3.27
CA ASP A 203 5.66 -18.19 -3.92
C ASP A 203 6.74 -17.60 -2.99
N GLY A 204 7.66 -16.84 -3.57
CA GLY A 204 8.65 -16.08 -2.82
C GLY A 204 8.03 -14.91 -2.04
N PRO A 205 8.67 -14.44 -0.95
CA PRO A 205 8.08 -13.44 -0.05
C PRO A 205 7.97 -12.03 -0.63
N GLN A 206 8.65 -11.75 -1.75
CA GLN A 206 8.55 -10.49 -2.50
C GLN A 206 7.45 -10.53 -3.59
N SER A 207 6.71 -11.65 -3.69
CA SER A 207 5.67 -11.84 -4.71
C SER A 207 4.37 -11.12 -4.35
N SER A 208 3.54 -10.88 -5.36
CA SER A 208 2.16 -10.39 -5.15
C SER A 208 1.36 -11.31 -4.23
N SER A 209 1.61 -12.63 -4.25
CA SER A 209 0.94 -13.61 -3.39
C SER A 209 1.17 -13.34 -1.90
N ALA A 210 2.31 -12.78 -1.51
CA ALA A 210 2.57 -12.37 -0.12
C ALA A 210 1.56 -11.30 0.36
N ILE A 211 1.29 -10.29 -0.48
CA ILE A 211 0.27 -9.27 -0.22
C ILE A 211 -1.13 -9.90 -0.20
N ARG A 212 -1.45 -10.78 -1.17
CA ARG A 212 -2.76 -11.44 -1.23
C ARG A 212 -3.07 -12.23 0.03
N VAL A 213 -2.09 -12.98 0.55
CA VAL A 213 -2.23 -13.75 1.80
C VAL A 213 -2.53 -12.85 2.99
N VAL A 214 -1.84 -11.70 3.10
CA VAL A 214 -2.06 -10.75 4.20
C VAL A 214 -3.43 -10.04 4.06
N ALA A 215 -3.80 -9.65 2.84
CA ALA A 215 -5.12 -9.07 2.55
C ALA A 215 -6.26 -10.07 2.84
N ALA A 216 -6.11 -11.32 2.43
CA ALA A 216 -7.07 -12.40 2.70
C ALA A 216 -7.23 -12.64 4.21
N ARG A 217 -6.15 -12.50 4.99
CA ARG A 217 -6.20 -12.59 6.45
C ARG A 217 -7.06 -11.48 7.07
N ALA A 218 -6.95 -10.25 6.58
CA ALA A 218 -7.83 -9.16 7.00
C ALA A 218 -9.31 -9.44 6.64
N ALA A 219 -9.57 -10.02 5.47
CA ALA A 219 -10.92 -10.45 5.06
C ALA A 219 -11.48 -11.60 5.92
N ILE A 220 -10.64 -12.52 6.42
CA ILE A 220 -11.05 -13.57 7.36
C ILE A 220 -11.47 -12.96 8.71
N LEU A 221 -10.78 -11.91 9.17
CA LEU A 221 -11.16 -11.19 10.40
C LEU A 221 -12.55 -10.54 10.27
N ASP A 222 -12.91 -10.04 9.09
CA ASP A 222 -14.21 -9.42 8.79
C ASP A 222 -15.38 -10.42 8.84
N THR A 223 -15.15 -11.67 8.44
CA THR A 223 -16.19 -12.71 8.34
C THR A 223 -16.45 -13.47 9.64
N GLY A 224 -15.89 -13.01 10.78
CA GLY A 224 -16.16 -13.58 12.09
C GLY A 224 -15.31 -14.82 12.42
N GLY A 225 -14.16 -15.00 11.76
CA GLY A 225 -13.17 -16.06 12.05
C GLY A 225 -12.46 -15.94 13.41
N HIS A 226 -13.17 -15.52 14.46
CA HIS A 226 -12.64 -15.43 15.82
C HIS A 226 -12.56 -16.83 16.43
N ARG A 227 -11.36 -17.37 16.60
CA ARG A 227 -11.17 -18.59 17.39
C ARG A 227 -11.44 -18.40 18.89
N HIS A 228 -11.59 -17.15 19.39
CA HIS A 228 -11.65 -16.88 20.84
C HIS A 228 -12.55 -15.70 21.29
N GLY A 229 -13.74 -15.51 20.72
CA GLY A 229 -14.82 -14.72 21.36
C GLY A 229 -14.53 -13.25 21.75
N THR A 230 -13.40 -12.67 21.36
CA THR A 230 -13.04 -11.27 21.63
C THR A 230 -13.49 -10.39 20.47
N ALA A 231 -14.29 -9.37 20.77
CA ALA A 231 -14.69 -8.38 19.79
C ALA A 231 -13.46 -7.65 19.20
N LEU A 232 -13.46 -7.43 17.88
CA LEU A 232 -12.41 -6.66 17.21
C LEU A 232 -12.28 -5.25 17.80
N PRO A 233 -11.04 -4.76 18.04
CA PRO A 233 -10.79 -3.35 18.34
C PRO A 233 -11.51 -2.41 17.38
N ALA A 234 -11.99 -1.26 17.90
CA ALA A 234 -12.78 -0.29 17.13
C ALA A 234 -12.07 0.16 15.84
N GLN A 235 -10.76 0.40 15.89
CA GLN A 235 -9.95 0.76 14.72
C GLN A 235 -9.94 -0.31 13.63
N GLN A 236 -9.88 -1.60 13.99
CA GLN A 236 -9.89 -2.71 13.03
C GLN A 236 -11.28 -2.83 12.39
N ARG A 237 -12.36 -2.68 13.17
CA ARG A 237 -13.72 -2.63 12.63
C ARG A 237 -13.92 -1.44 11.69
N ARG A 238 -13.38 -0.26 12.03
CA ARG A 238 -13.43 0.93 11.18
C ARG A 238 -12.70 0.71 9.86
N LEU A 239 -11.47 0.17 9.90
CA LEU A 239 -10.70 -0.18 8.71
C LEU A 239 -11.46 -1.15 7.81
N LEU A 240 -11.95 -2.26 8.38
CA LEU A 240 -12.68 -3.28 7.61
C LEU A 240 -13.96 -2.72 7.01
N ARG A 241 -14.70 -1.85 7.74
CA ARG A 241 -15.89 -1.18 7.20
C ARG A 241 -15.58 -0.25 6.03
N ILE A 242 -14.51 0.54 6.12
CA ILE A 242 -14.17 1.56 5.10
C ILE A 242 -13.48 0.92 3.89
N HIS A 243 -12.55 0.00 4.12
CA HIS A 243 -11.64 -0.52 3.09
C HIS A 243 -11.96 -1.96 2.66
N ARG A 244 -13.13 -2.49 3.04
CA ARG A 244 -13.57 -3.85 2.71
C ARG A 244 -13.27 -4.20 1.25
N ALA A 245 -13.87 -3.46 0.32
CA ALA A 245 -13.75 -3.74 -1.10
C ALA A 245 -12.29 -3.81 -1.56
N ARG A 246 -11.43 -2.89 -1.11
CA ARG A 246 -10.01 -2.84 -1.47
C ARG A 246 -9.21 -4.03 -0.94
N LEU A 247 -9.45 -4.44 0.31
CA LEU A 247 -8.80 -5.61 0.90
C LEU A 247 -9.24 -6.91 0.20
N TYR A 248 -10.53 -7.04 -0.13
CA TYR A 248 -11.02 -8.18 -0.92
C TYR A 248 -10.45 -8.18 -2.35
N ALA A 249 -10.31 -7.00 -2.98
CA ALA A 249 -9.65 -6.84 -4.28
C ALA A 249 -8.22 -7.39 -4.27
N ALA A 250 -7.44 -6.95 -3.28
CA ALA A 250 -6.05 -7.35 -3.13
C ALA A 250 -5.93 -8.85 -2.84
N ALA A 251 -6.86 -9.40 -2.05
CA ALA A 251 -6.89 -10.81 -1.70
C ALA A 251 -7.23 -11.74 -2.89
N ALA A 252 -8.06 -11.29 -3.83
CA ALA A 252 -8.61 -12.17 -4.86
C ALA A 252 -7.63 -12.42 -6.03
N PRO A 253 -7.41 -13.69 -6.44
CA PRO A 253 -6.62 -14.00 -7.62
C PRO A 253 -7.35 -13.51 -8.89
N VAL A 254 -6.59 -12.99 -9.86
CA VAL A 254 -7.14 -12.52 -11.14
C VAL A 254 -6.96 -13.63 -12.18
N GLY A 255 -8.08 -14.15 -12.69
CA GLY A 255 -8.10 -15.10 -13.82
C GLY A 255 -7.83 -14.42 -15.17
N HIS A 256 -7.38 -15.21 -16.14
CA HIS A 256 -7.23 -14.77 -17.53
C HIS A 256 -8.57 -14.90 -18.30
N PRO A 257 -8.79 -14.10 -19.36
CA PRO A 257 -7.97 -12.99 -19.83
C PRO A 257 -8.00 -11.79 -18.87
N TYR A 258 -6.90 -11.04 -18.79
CA TYR A 258 -6.87 -9.79 -18.04
C TYR A 258 -7.63 -8.70 -18.79
N LEU A 259 -8.53 -8.02 -18.07
CA LEU A 259 -9.32 -6.92 -18.60
C LEU A 259 -8.51 -5.62 -18.70
N PRO A 260 -8.93 -4.68 -19.56
CA PRO A 260 -8.43 -3.31 -19.51
C PRO A 260 -8.48 -2.74 -18.09
N GLY A 261 -7.42 -2.05 -17.67
CA GLY A 261 -7.24 -1.54 -16.30
C GLY A 261 -6.55 -2.52 -15.34
N THR A 262 -6.40 -3.80 -15.71
CA THR A 262 -5.69 -4.77 -14.86
C THR A 262 -4.20 -4.43 -14.77
N ARG A 263 -3.67 -4.27 -13.55
CA ARG A 263 -2.23 -4.14 -13.33
C ARG A 263 -1.52 -5.46 -13.58
N VAL A 264 -0.46 -5.42 -14.39
CA VAL A 264 0.34 -6.59 -14.75
C VAL A 264 1.82 -6.34 -14.48
N ALA A 265 2.51 -7.40 -14.08
CA ALA A 265 3.96 -7.51 -14.09
C ALA A 265 4.34 -8.33 -15.33
N VAL A 266 5.11 -7.71 -16.22
CA VAL A 266 5.58 -8.31 -17.47
C VAL A 266 7.05 -8.65 -17.34
N ARG A 267 7.39 -9.91 -17.59
CA ARG A 267 8.78 -10.39 -17.62
C ARG A 267 9.40 -10.09 -18.97
N ASP A 268 10.50 -9.37 -18.98
CA ASP A 268 11.34 -9.21 -20.15
C ASP A 268 12.34 -10.38 -20.22
N PRO A 269 12.22 -11.29 -21.19
CA PRO A 269 13.13 -12.43 -21.29
C PRO A 269 14.55 -12.02 -21.70
N ALA A 270 14.72 -10.92 -22.43
CA ALA A 270 16.03 -10.46 -22.91
C ALA A 270 16.82 -9.75 -21.80
N GLN A 271 16.13 -9.02 -20.93
CA GLN A 271 16.77 -8.25 -19.85
C GLN A 271 16.73 -8.96 -18.49
N HIS A 272 16.00 -10.06 -18.39
CA HIS A 272 15.70 -10.76 -17.12
C HIS A 272 15.10 -9.83 -16.05
N THR A 273 14.50 -8.72 -16.45
CA THR A 273 13.83 -7.77 -15.56
C THR A 273 12.32 -7.99 -15.59
N THR A 274 11.63 -7.49 -14.58
CA THR A 274 10.16 -7.45 -14.54
C THR A 274 9.73 -6.01 -14.47
N THR A 275 8.86 -5.59 -15.38
CA THR A 275 8.30 -4.24 -15.43
C THR A 275 6.82 -4.31 -15.13
N THR A 276 6.30 -3.35 -14.37
CA THR A 276 4.85 -3.26 -14.13
C THR A 276 4.19 -2.26 -15.06
N GLY A 277 2.91 -2.46 -15.29
CA GLY A 277 2.08 -1.57 -16.08
C GLY A 277 0.62 -1.98 -16.04
N THR A 278 -0.17 -1.43 -16.96
CA THR A 278 -1.62 -1.63 -17.00
C THR A 278 -2.04 -2.17 -18.36
N VAL A 279 -2.88 -3.19 -18.38
CA VAL A 279 -3.49 -3.72 -19.62
C VAL A 279 -4.42 -2.65 -20.18
N LEU A 280 -4.23 -2.30 -21.46
CA LEU A 280 -5.13 -1.42 -22.21
C LEU A 280 -6.10 -2.24 -23.05
N ALA A 281 -5.63 -3.35 -23.63
CA ALA A 281 -6.43 -4.27 -24.40
C ALA A 281 -5.73 -5.64 -24.47
N HIS A 282 -6.36 -6.61 -25.11
CA HIS A 282 -5.71 -7.85 -25.50
C HIS A 282 -6.08 -8.19 -26.94
N VAL A 283 -5.20 -8.95 -27.59
CA VAL A 283 -5.29 -9.35 -28.99
C VAL A 283 -5.17 -10.86 -29.04
N LEU A 284 -6.03 -11.50 -29.84
CA LEU A 284 -5.89 -12.90 -30.17
C LEU A 284 -4.96 -13.02 -31.38
N GLY A 285 -3.92 -13.83 -31.28
CA GLY A 285 -3.12 -14.25 -32.41
C GLY A 285 -3.89 -15.21 -33.33
N ALA A 286 -3.21 -15.72 -34.35
CA ALA A 286 -3.82 -16.58 -35.38
C ALA A 286 -4.33 -17.95 -34.86
N GLY A 287 -4.14 -18.27 -33.58
CA GLY A 287 -4.65 -19.49 -32.93
C GLY A 287 -5.34 -19.18 -31.60
N ALA A 288 -6.30 -20.03 -31.22
CA ALA A 288 -7.17 -19.85 -30.05
C ALA A 288 -6.44 -19.76 -28.69
N SER A 289 -5.15 -20.13 -28.64
CA SER A 289 -4.29 -20.08 -27.45
C SER A 289 -3.23 -18.97 -27.47
N ASP A 290 -3.08 -18.21 -28.56
CA ASP A 290 -2.10 -17.10 -28.65
C ASP A 290 -2.71 -15.80 -28.12
N LEU A 291 -3.02 -15.77 -26.82
CA LEU A 291 -3.48 -14.56 -26.15
C LEU A 291 -2.29 -13.62 -25.92
N ARG A 292 -2.42 -12.36 -26.37
CA ARG A 292 -1.43 -11.31 -26.16
C ARG A 292 -2.07 -10.09 -25.51
N TYR A 293 -1.35 -9.45 -24.60
CA TYR A 293 -1.79 -8.22 -23.95
C TYR A 293 -1.14 -7.01 -24.61
N LEU A 294 -1.95 -5.99 -24.89
CA LEU A 294 -1.51 -4.63 -25.14
C LEU A 294 -1.53 -3.91 -23.80
N TRP A 295 -0.36 -3.51 -23.32
CA TRP A 295 -0.21 -2.93 -22.00
C TRP A 295 0.68 -1.70 -22.04
N ARG A 296 0.41 -0.76 -21.14
CA ARG A 296 1.18 0.46 -20.96
C ARG A 296 2.09 0.34 -19.75
N PRO A 297 3.42 0.48 -19.90
CA PRO A 297 4.36 0.52 -18.77
C PRO A 297 4.06 1.67 -17.80
N ASP A 298 4.21 1.45 -16.49
CA ASP A 298 4.00 2.52 -15.50
C ASP A 298 4.99 3.67 -15.70
N VAL A 299 6.24 3.35 -16.07
CA VAL A 299 7.29 4.33 -16.38
C VAL A 299 6.94 5.26 -17.54
N ALA A 300 5.95 4.91 -18.37
CA ALA A 300 5.51 5.76 -19.47
C ALA A 300 4.84 7.06 -19.00
N ALA A 301 4.44 7.15 -17.73
CA ALA A 301 3.88 8.36 -17.12
C ALA A 301 4.96 9.30 -16.56
N LEU A 302 6.22 8.87 -16.48
CA LEU A 302 7.29 9.64 -15.86
C LEU A 302 7.70 10.85 -16.70
N PRO A 303 8.17 11.94 -16.06
CA PRO A 303 8.77 13.05 -16.78
C PRO A 303 9.91 12.60 -17.70
N GLY A 304 9.92 13.14 -18.92
CA GLY A 304 10.92 12.83 -19.94
C GLY A 304 10.63 11.58 -20.77
N HIS A 305 9.68 10.73 -20.38
CA HIS A 305 9.35 9.56 -21.18
C HIS A 305 8.74 9.96 -22.54
N PRO A 306 9.18 9.39 -23.68
CA PRO A 306 8.65 9.75 -25.01
C PRO A 306 7.14 9.54 -25.17
N TRP A 307 6.58 8.61 -24.40
CA TRP A 307 5.15 8.26 -24.47
C TRP A 307 4.29 9.00 -23.45
N ARG A 308 4.85 9.95 -22.67
CA ARG A 308 4.13 10.62 -21.57
C ARG A 308 2.81 11.23 -22.02
N ASP A 309 2.83 11.95 -23.13
CA ASP A 309 1.67 12.66 -23.67
C ASP A 309 0.81 11.78 -24.62
N HIS A 310 1.13 10.49 -24.71
CA HIS A 310 0.44 9.52 -25.57
C HIS A 310 -0.14 8.37 -24.74
N PRO A 311 -1.27 8.58 -24.03
CA PRO A 311 -1.82 7.57 -23.10
C PRO A 311 -2.29 6.27 -23.77
N GLY A 312 -2.64 6.29 -25.06
CA GLY A 312 -3.08 5.11 -25.83
C GLY A 312 -1.94 4.19 -26.30
N TRP A 313 -0.69 4.63 -26.22
CA TRP A 313 0.45 3.85 -26.69
C TRP A 313 0.78 2.67 -25.76
N ALA A 314 0.88 1.49 -26.36
CA ALA A 314 1.04 0.21 -25.69
C ALA A 314 2.19 -0.64 -26.27
N LEU A 315 2.76 -1.47 -25.41
CA LEU A 315 3.60 -2.62 -25.77
C LEU A 315 2.74 -3.87 -25.91
N GLN A 316 3.16 -4.79 -26.77
CA GLN A 316 2.55 -6.10 -26.92
C GLN A 316 3.36 -7.17 -26.18
N THR A 317 2.69 -8.07 -25.47
CA THR A 317 3.35 -9.16 -24.73
C THR A 317 2.50 -10.43 -24.71
N PRO A 318 3.08 -11.62 -24.96
CA PRO A 318 2.39 -12.90 -24.81
C PRO A 318 1.83 -13.12 -23.39
N ALA A 319 0.66 -13.76 -23.27
CA ALA A 319 0.00 -13.98 -21.98
C ALA A 319 0.88 -14.72 -20.96
N GLY A 320 1.72 -15.67 -21.40
CA GLY A 320 2.64 -16.39 -20.52
C GLY A 320 3.72 -15.52 -19.86
N LEU A 321 3.97 -14.32 -20.37
CA LEU A 321 4.94 -13.37 -19.82
C LEU A 321 4.30 -12.29 -18.94
N ALA A 322 2.97 -12.19 -18.91
CA ALA A 322 2.23 -11.20 -18.12
C ALA A 322 1.51 -11.88 -16.94
N ARG A 323 1.70 -11.35 -15.73
CA ARG A 323 1.01 -11.81 -14.52
C ARG A 323 0.30 -10.66 -13.83
N ALA A 324 -0.96 -10.83 -13.43
CA ALA A 324 -1.66 -9.84 -12.64
C ALA A 324 -0.89 -9.57 -11.33
N THR A 325 -0.71 -8.29 -11.01
CA THR A 325 0.16 -7.87 -9.91
C THR A 325 -0.53 -6.87 -9.00
N VAL A 326 -0.23 -6.97 -7.71
CA VAL A 326 -0.54 -5.94 -6.72
C VAL A 326 0.72 -5.20 -6.29
N ARG A 327 1.83 -5.35 -7.03
CA ARG A 327 3.01 -4.49 -6.83
C ARG A 327 2.63 -3.03 -7.09
N PRO A 328 3.32 -2.06 -6.46
CA PRO A 328 3.11 -0.65 -6.74
C PRO A 328 3.60 -0.32 -8.16
N PRO A 329 3.19 0.82 -8.72
CA PRO A 329 3.70 1.26 -10.02
C PRO A 329 5.22 1.33 -10.06
N ASP A 330 5.83 0.98 -11.20
CA ASP A 330 7.26 1.19 -11.43
C ASP A 330 7.47 2.69 -11.66
N LEU A 331 8.00 3.35 -10.63
CA LEU A 331 8.25 4.78 -10.62
C LEU A 331 9.71 5.12 -10.95
N ASN A 332 10.52 4.15 -11.41
CA ASN A 332 11.95 4.31 -11.70
C ASN A 332 12.75 4.91 -10.51
N THR A 333 12.46 4.45 -9.30
CA THR A 333 13.10 4.90 -8.04
C THR A 333 14.09 3.89 -7.48
N GLU A 334 14.29 2.75 -8.14
CA GLU A 334 15.27 1.75 -7.76
C GLU A 334 16.48 1.84 -8.70
N PRO A 335 17.71 1.84 -8.19
CA PRO A 335 18.89 1.84 -9.05
C PRO A 335 18.95 0.53 -9.84
N SER A 336 18.98 0.61 -11.17
CA SER A 336 19.16 -0.56 -12.03
C SER A 336 20.58 -1.14 -11.92
N ARG A 337 21.61 -0.30 -11.72
CA ARG A 337 22.99 -0.62 -11.30
C ARG A 337 23.67 0.63 -10.74
N GLY A 338 24.27 0.57 -9.56
CA GLY A 338 25.02 1.70 -8.95
C GLY A 338 24.14 2.64 -8.14
N GLU A 339 24.59 3.89 -7.97
CA GLU A 339 23.87 4.93 -7.23
C GLU A 339 22.76 5.55 -8.09
N LEU A 340 21.56 5.70 -7.53
CA LEU A 340 20.43 6.35 -8.21
C LEU A 340 20.66 7.87 -8.23
N VAL A 341 21.03 8.40 -9.39
CA VAL A 341 21.10 9.85 -9.61
C VAL A 341 19.77 10.36 -10.14
N LEU A 342 19.09 11.18 -9.33
CA LEU A 342 17.79 11.74 -9.71
C LEU A 342 17.96 12.93 -10.66
N ALA A 343 17.44 12.80 -11.88
CA ALA A 343 17.52 13.85 -12.87
C ALA A 343 16.42 14.92 -12.71
N THR A 344 16.56 16.02 -13.44
CA THR A 344 15.57 17.12 -13.47
C THR A 344 14.15 16.60 -13.73
N GLY A 345 13.22 16.95 -12.84
CA GLY A 345 11.83 16.53 -12.88
C GLY A 345 11.47 15.36 -11.96
N ALA A 346 12.46 14.69 -11.35
CA ALA A 346 12.21 13.66 -10.35
C ALA A 346 11.48 14.25 -9.13
N VAL A 347 10.62 13.46 -8.49
CA VAL A 347 9.87 13.84 -7.29
C VAL A 347 10.47 13.16 -6.08
N VAL A 348 10.72 13.93 -5.02
CA VAL A 348 11.40 13.48 -3.80
C VAL A 348 10.64 13.89 -2.55
N ARG A 349 10.89 13.15 -1.48
CA ARG A 349 10.42 13.46 -0.13
C ARG A 349 11.58 13.65 0.81
N THR A 350 11.50 14.62 1.71
CA THR A 350 12.50 14.84 2.77
C THR A 350 12.37 13.78 3.86
N LEU A 351 13.50 13.32 4.39
CA LEU A 351 13.51 12.47 5.58
C LEU A 351 13.14 13.26 6.82
N ASP A 352 13.95 14.26 7.16
CA ASP A 352 13.84 14.99 8.43
C ASP A 352 13.71 16.51 8.26
N ASP A 353 13.83 17.04 7.03
CA ASP A 353 13.78 18.48 6.80
C ASP A 353 12.35 19.02 6.99
N PRO A 354 12.13 19.97 7.92
CA PRO A 354 10.80 20.47 8.23
C PRO A 354 10.29 21.52 7.23
N ARG A 355 11.15 22.03 6.33
CA ARG A 355 10.78 23.14 5.42
C ARG A 355 9.77 22.70 4.36
N PHE A 356 9.82 21.44 3.96
CA PHE A 356 8.89 20.85 3.00
C PHE A 356 8.84 19.34 3.15
N SER A 357 7.75 18.71 2.71
CA SER A 357 7.60 17.26 2.68
C SER A 357 7.92 16.72 1.31
N VAL A 358 7.37 17.32 0.24
CA VAL A 358 7.56 16.86 -1.14
C VAL A 358 8.09 17.99 -2.02
N GLY A 359 8.98 17.65 -2.95
CA GLY A 359 9.51 18.60 -3.91
C GLY A 359 9.97 17.94 -5.22
N THR A 360 10.25 18.76 -6.22
CA THR A 360 10.80 18.33 -7.51
C THR A 360 12.29 18.67 -7.58
N VAL A 361 13.11 17.69 -7.98
CA VAL A 361 14.52 17.88 -8.24
C VAL A 361 14.69 18.76 -9.48
N LEU A 362 15.38 19.88 -9.30
CA LEU A 362 15.80 20.78 -10.38
C LEU A 362 17.17 20.34 -10.92
N ARG A 363 18.12 20.06 -10.01
CA ARG A 363 19.49 19.66 -10.33
C ARG A 363 20.01 18.58 -9.39
N ALA A 364 20.89 17.74 -9.92
CA ALA A 364 21.81 16.94 -9.12
C ALA A 364 23.19 17.59 -9.19
N LEU A 365 23.81 17.82 -8.04
CA LEU A 365 25.09 18.51 -7.88
C LEU A 365 26.04 17.58 -7.13
N THR A 366 27.31 17.58 -7.51
CA THR A 366 28.39 16.97 -6.73
C THR A 366 29.28 18.08 -6.19
N ASP A 367 29.63 18.00 -4.92
CA ASP A 367 30.68 18.83 -4.34
C ASP A 367 32.08 18.26 -4.62
N ASP A 368 33.12 18.92 -4.10
CA ASP A 368 34.52 18.53 -4.28
C ASP A 368 34.84 17.16 -3.65
N ASP A 369 34.03 16.72 -2.68
CA ASP A 369 34.12 15.40 -2.03
C ASP A 369 33.28 14.32 -2.76
N TYR A 370 32.78 14.65 -3.96
CA TYR A 370 31.89 13.81 -4.78
C TYR A 370 30.59 13.41 -4.07
N GLN A 371 30.16 14.15 -3.05
CA GLN A 371 28.89 13.88 -2.38
C GLN A 371 27.73 14.44 -3.20
N LEU A 372 26.73 13.59 -3.42
CA LEU A 372 25.57 13.94 -4.22
C LEU A 372 24.60 14.80 -3.41
N ARG A 373 24.21 15.93 -3.99
CA ARG A 373 23.26 16.89 -3.43
C ARG A 373 22.22 17.24 -4.48
N TYR A 374 21.03 17.60 -4.04
CA TYR A 374 19.92 17.91 -4.93
C TYR A 374 19.40 19.31 -4.63
N GLU A 375 19.35 20.15 -5.67
CA GLU A 375 18.57 21.38 -5.65
C GLU A 375 17.11 21.02 -5.93
N ILE A 376 16.23 21.30 -4.99
CA ILE A 376 14.84 20.84 -4.98
C ILE A 376 13.92 22.05 -4.88
N GLN A 377 12.89 22.09 -5.73
CA GLN A 377 11.78 23.03 -5.63
C GLN A 377 10.68 22.42 -4.74
N PRO A 378 10.40 22.98 -3.55
CA PRO A 378 9.30 22.51 -2.71
C PRO A 378 7.92 22.68 -3.36
N HIS A 379 7.02 21.72 -3.11
CA HIS A 379 5.62 21.75 -3.57
C HIS A 379 4.68 22.41 -2.57
N ASP A 380 4.93 22.15 -1.27
CA ASP A 380 4.00 22.48 -0.20
C ASP A 380 3.90 24.00 0.03
N HIS A 381 4.96 24.75 -0.29
CA HIS A 381 5.01 26.21 -0.17
C HIS A 381 5.81 26.83 -1.32
N PRO A 382 5.43 28.03 -1.81
CA PRO A 382 6.20 28.78 -2.79
C PRO A 382 7.45 29.36 -2.10
N SER A 383 8.45 28.52 -1.89
CA SER A 383 9.76 28.91 -1.38
C SER A 383 10.80 28.86 -2.49
N ALA A 384 11.92 29.54 -2.26
CA ALA A 384 13.11 29.36 -3.08
C ALA A 384 13.54 27.88 -3.08
N PRO A 385 14.25 27.42 -4.13
CA PRO A 385 14.85 26.10 -4.16
C PRO A 385 15.76 25.85 -2.94
N VAL A 386 15.79 24.61 -2.49
CA VAL A 386 16.55 24.16 -1.33
C VAL A 386 17.55 23.10 -1.78
N VAL A 387 18.80 23.20 -1.31
CA VAL A 387 19.82 22.17 -1.57
C VAL A 387 19.90 21.22 -0.37
N LEU A 388 19.67 19.93 -0.60
CA LEU A 388 19.78 18.86 0.39
C LEU A 388 20.78 17.77 -0.05
N PRO A 389 21.49 17.12 0.89
CA PRO A 389 22.24 15.89 0.61
C PRO A 389 21.33 14.77 0.10
N ALA A 390 21.87 13.86 -0.70
CA ALA A 390 21.15 12.67 -1.17
C ALA A 390 20.62 11.81 -0.02
N ASP A 391 21.39 11.67 1.06
CA ASP A 391 21.04 10.90 2.27
C ASP A 391 19.88 11.51 3.09
N ASP A 392 19.43 12.72 2.75
CA ASP A 392 18.34 13.42 3.45
C ASP A 392 17.01 13.36 2.69
N ILE A 393 16.97 12.67 1.54
CA ILE A 393 15.80 12.58 0.68
C ILE A 393 15.50 11.15 0.24
N VAL A 394 14.26 10.93 -0.19
CA VAL A 394 13.77 9.66 -0.73
C VAL A 394 13.10 9.93 -2.07
N ALA A 395 13.47 9.16 -3.09
CA ALA A 395 12.80 9.22 -4.39
C ALA A 395 11.35 8.72 -4.26
N ILE A 396 10.39 9.56 -4.66
CA ILE A 396 8.98 9.17 -4.85
C ILE A 396 8.75 8.74 -6.29
N ALA A 397 9.29 9.50 -7.24
CA ALA A 397 9.24 9.17 -8.66
C ALA A 397 10.52 9.66 -9.36
N GLY A 398 11.10 8.80 -10.19
CA GLY A 398 12.23 9.15 -11.04
C GLY A 398 11.80 9.88 -12.31
N THR A 399 12.66 9.80 -13.32
CA THR A 399 12.44 10.33 -14.67
C THR A 399 12.83 9.29 -15.71
N ALA A 400 12.46 9.51 -16.97
CA ALA A 400 12.77 8.60 -18.06
C ALA A 400 13.21 9.35 -19.32
N TRP A 401 14.12 10.32 -19.15
CA TRP A 401 14.75 11.02 -20.27
C TRP A 401 15.55 10.02 -21.13
N PRO A 402 15.36 9.95 -22.46
CA PRO A 402 16.10 9.01 -23.30
C PRO A 402 17.59 9.36 -23.35
N THR A 403 17.93 10.64 -23.54
CA THR A 403 19.30 11.14 -23.61
C THR A 403 19.51 12.43 -22.80
N VAL A 404 20.76 12.75 -22.47
CA VAL A 404 21.15 14.02 -21.84
C VAL A 404 20.76 15.20 -22.73
N THR A 405 20.80 15.05 -24.06
CA THR A 405 20.34 16.08 -25.00
C THR A 405 18.85 16.38 -24.85
N ASP A 406 18.01 15.36 -24.69
CA ASP A 406 16.57 15.53 -24.47
C ASP A 406 16.31 16.26 -23.14
N LEU A 407 17.04 15.87 -22.09
CA LEU A 407 16.97 16.52 -20.78
C LEU A 407 17.39 18.00 -20.86
N LEU A 408 18.47 18.32 -21.58
CA LEU A 408 18.95 19.69 -21.76
C LEU A 408 17.96 20.53 -22.57
N THR A 409 17.37 19.94 -23.60
CA THR A 409 16.34 20.59 -24.44
C THR A 409 15.12 20.96 -23.60
N ALA A 410 14.67 20.07 -22.72
CA ALA A 410 13.50 20.30 -21.88
C ALA A 410 13.68 21.43 -20.85
N ARG A 411 14.92 21.75 -20.47
CA ARG A 411 15.24 22.78 -19.45
C ARG A 411 15.84 24.07 -20.01
N ALA A 412 16.03 24.15 -21.33
CA ALA A 412 16.91 25.12 -21.98
C ALA A 412 16.62 26.60 -21.62
N THR A 413 15.40 26.93 -21.24
CA THR A 413 14.98 28.30 -20.88
C THR A 413 14.81 28.54 -19.38
N ALA A 414 14.76 27.50 -18.55
CA ALA A 414 14.39 27.61 -17.14
C ALA A 414 15.56 27.37 -16.18
N LEU A 415 16.56 26.55 -16.57
CA LEU A 415 17.65 26.13 -15.70
C LEU A 415 19.00 26.16 -16.45
N PRO A 416 19.76 27.28 -16.37
CA PRO A 416 21.08 27.38 -17.01
C PRO A 416 22.05 26.36 -16.40
N LEU A 417 23.06 25.89 -17.15
CA LEU A 417 24.06 24.94 -16.65
C LEU A 417 24.85 25.51 -15.46
N THR A 418 25.16 24.67 -14.48
CA THR A 418 26.01 25.03 -13.32
C THR A 418 27.17 24.05 -13.18
N SER A 419 28.36 24.54 -12.82
CA SER A 419 29.52 23.67 -12.55
C SER A 419 29.22 22.68 -11.43
N GLY A 420 29.71 21.44 -11.57
CA GLY A 420 29.45 20.34 -10.63
C GLY A 420 28.08 19.67 -10.82
N GLU A 421 27.31 20.08 -11.82
CA GLU A 421 26.02 19.46 -12.11
C GLU A 421 26.17 18.10 -12.79
N VAL A 422 25.46 17.09 -12.28
CA VAL A 422 25.41 15.73 -12.85
C VAL A 422 24.11 15.57 -13.63
N LEU A 423 24.22 15.29 -14.92
CA LEU A 423 23.09 15.02 -15.81
C LEU A 423 23.00 13.52 -16.05
N THR A 424 21.89 12.90 -15.68
CA THR A 424 21.67 11.46 -15.91
C THR A 424 20.42 11.27 -16.75
N ALA A 425 20.53 10.48 -17.80
CA ALA A 425 19.45 10.01 -18.64
C ALA A 425 19.57 8.49 -18.82
N THR A 426 18.61 7.90 -19.54
CA THR A 426 18.48 6.45 -19.69
C THR A 426 19.67 5.83 -20.42
N HIS A 427 20.18 6.49 -21.47
CA HIS A 427 21.27 5.98 -22.30
C HIS A 427 22.62 6.62 -22.03
N ASP A 428 22.67 7.75 -21.34
CA ASP A 428 23.90 8.47 -21.12
C ASP A 428 23.89 9.29 -19.83
N ARG A 429 25.10 9.56 -19.34
CA ARG A 429 25.35 10.41 -18.17
C ARG A 429 26.45 11.40 -18.49
N ALA A 430 26.33 12.60 -17.96
CA ALA A 430 27.33 13.63 -18.08
C ALA A 430 27.53 14.46 -16.81
N ILE A 431 28.66 15.16 -16.75
CA ILE A 431 29.01 16.11 -15.69
C ILE A 431 29.35 17.46 -16.35
N ILE A 432 28.87 18.54 -15.73
CA ILE A 432 29.16 19.91 -16.12
C ILE A 432 30.38 20.39 -15.34
N GLU A 433 31.36 20.93 -16.06
CA GLU A 433 32.55 21.52 -15.47
C GLU A 433 32.73 22.97 -15.91
N GLN A 434 33.45 23.73 -15.09
CA GLN A 434 33.80 25.09 -15.41
C GLN A 434 34.94 25.12 -16.44
N ASP A 435 34.67 25.68 -17.62
CA ASP A 435 35.68 26.01 -18.64
C ASP A 435 35.95 27.53 -18.66
N VAL A 436 36.98 27.97 -19.38
CA VAL A 436 37.38 29.38 -19.55
C VAL A 436 36.25 30.26 -20.13
N THR A 437 35.27 29.63 -20.77
CA THR A 437 34.12 30.27 -21.41
C THR A 437 32.80 30.06 -20.66
N GLY A 438 32.84 29.39 -19.50
CA GLY A 438 31.67 29.08 -18.68
C GLY A 438 31.42 27.58 -18.49
N PRO A 439 30.33 27.20 -17.81
CA PRO A 439 29.96 25.80 -17.60
C PRO A 439 29.74 25.04 -18.90
N ARG A 440 30.42 23.91 -19.09
CA ARG A 440 30.34 23.07 -20.31
C ARG A 440 30.26 21.58 -19.97
N LEU A 441 29.68 20.83 -20.91
CA LEU A 441 29.56 19.38 -20.85
C LEU A 441 30.93 18.72 -21.13
N ARG A 442 31.51 17.98 -20.18
CA ARG A 442 32.85 17.38 -20.37
C ARG A 442 32.83 15.91 -20.80
N THR A 443 31.94 15.11 -20.25
CA THR A 443 31.97 13.64 -20.45
C THR A 443 30.57 13.14 -20.69
N VAL A 444 30.34 12.37 -21.75
CA VAL A 444 29.09 11.64 -21.98
C VAL A 444 29.42 10.16 -21.97
N ALA A 445 29.19 9.51 -20.83
CA ALA A 445 29.34 8.07 -20.70
C ALA A 445 28.05 7.40 -21.18
N ARG A 446 28.14 6.51 -22.17
CA ARG A 446 26.98 5.74 -22.65
C ARG A 446 26.71 4.54 -21.75
N HIS A 447 25.44 4.32 -21.41
CA HIS A 447 24.95 3.14 -20.73
C HIS A 447 24.51 2.10 -21.76
N PRO A 448 25.24 0.99 -21.94
CA PRO A 448 24.96 0.02 -23.01
C PRO A 448 23.71 -0.84 -22.78
N GLN A 449 23.04 -0.73 -21.63
CA GLN A 449 21.92 -1.61 -21.23
C GLN A 449 20.80 -0.83 -20.53
N ALA A 450 20.19 0.13 -21.24
CA ALA A 450 18.95 0.77 -20.80
C ALA A 450 17.78 -0.24 -20.75
N ARG A 451 16.89 -0.10 -19.77
CA ARG A 451 15.64 -0.88 -19.76
C ARG A 451 14.79 -0.48 -20.97
N THR A 452 14.38 -1.45 -21.80
CA THR A 452 13.64 -1.15 -23.05
C THR A 452 12.37 -0.38 -22.78
N VAL A 453 11.74 -0.57 -21.62
CA VAL A 453 10.53 0.14 -21.21
C VAL A 453 10.73 1.61 -20.88
N LEU A 454 11.96 2.05 -20.53
CA LEU A 454 12.27 3.45 -20.21
C LEU A 454 12.52 4.29 -21.47
N ALA A 455 13.01 3.63 -22.53
CA ALA A 455 13.23 4.24 -23.83
C ALA A 455 12.96 3.21 -24.93
N PRO A 456 11.69 2.91 -25.22
CA PRO A 456 11.31 1.88 -26.16
C PRO A 456 11.75 2.25 -27.57
N ALA A 457 12.61 1.41 -28.16
CA ALA A 457 13.01 1.49 -29.56
C ALA A 457 11.96 0.87 -30.52
N THR A 458 10.93 0.22 -29.96
CA THR A 458 9.84 -0.40 -30.70
C THR A 458 8.75 0.62 -31.03
N ILE A 459 8.16 0.50 -32.23
CA ILE A 459 7.01 1.31 -32.64
C ILE A 459 5.83 0.96 -31.71
N PRO A 460 5.26 1.92 -30.97
CA PRO A 460 4.13 1.67 -30.09
C PRO A 460 2.89 1.26 -30.90
N ILE A 461 2.03 0.44 -30.30
CA ILE A 461 0.69 0.19 -30.83
C ILE A 461 -0.24 1.22 -30.19
N ASP A 462 -0.88 2.04 -31.02
CA ASP A 462 -1.89 3.00 -30.54
C ASP A 462 -3.22 2.29 -30.33
N VAL A 463 -3.60 2.10 -29.07
CA VAL A 463 -4.90 1.54 -28.71
C VAL A 463 -5.87 2.71 -28.66
N ALA A 464 -6.70 2.82 -29.69
CA ALA A 464 -7.83 3.74 -29.65
C ALA A 464 -8.64 3.47 -28.39
N VAL A 465 -8.72 4.45 -27.49
CA VAL A 465 -9.64 4.43 -26.36
C VAL A 465 -11.03 4.55 -26.99
N ALA A 466 -11.62 3.41 -27.36
CA ALA A 466 -12.94 3.41 -27.96
C ALA A 466 -13.90 4.07 -26.97
N PRO A 467 -14.67 5.11 -27.36
CA PRO A 467 -15.76 5.56 -26.53
C PRO A 467 -16.68 4.35 -26.38
N ALA A 468 -16.79 3.83 -25.15
CA ALA A 468 -17.70 2.75 -24.83
C ALA A 468 -19.09 3.18 -25.30
N SER A 469 -19.54 2.69 -26.45
CA SER A 469 -20.88 2.95 -26.95
C SER A 469 -21.79 2.08 -26.10
N PRO A 470 -22.57 2.67 -25.17
CA PRO A 470 -23.42 1.88 -24.31
C PRO A 470 -24.53 1.27 -25.19
N GLY A 471 -24.48 -0.04 -25.40
CA GLY A 471 -25.49 -0.79 -26.16
C GLY A 471 -24.98 -1.65 -27.32
N ALA A 472 -23.67 -1.70 -27.60
CA ALA A 472 -23.15 -2.68 -28.55
C ALA A 472 -23.28 -4.11 -27.95
N GLU A 473 -23.96 -5.00 -28.69
CA GLU A 473 -24.16 -6.38 -28.24
C GLU A 473 -22.86 -7.18 -28.30
N PRO A 474 -22.54 -7.97 -27.26
CA PRO A 474 -21.34 -8.78 -27.27
C PRO A 474 -21.52 -10.02 -28.16
N THR A 475 -20.55 -10.26 -29.05
CA THR A 475 -20.59 -11.39 -30.00
C THR A 475 -19.97 -12.64 -29.37
N SER A 476 -20.64 -13.79 -29.42
CA SER A 476 -20.10 -15.03 -28.82
C SER A 476 -19.92 -16.17 -29.83
N TRP A 477 -18.86 -16.95 -29.70
CA TRP A 477 -18.64 -18.19 -30.46
C TRP A 477 -17.97 -19.27 -29.60
N LEU A 478 -17.98 -20.52 -30.05
CA LEU A 478 -17.43 -21.66 -29.32
C LEU A 478 -16.24 -22.26 -30.08
N THR A 479 -15.12 -22.48 -29.38
CA THR A 479 -13.93 -23.17 -29.93
C THR A 479 -13.54 -24.30 -28.96
N GLY A 480 -13.85 -25.54 -29.30
CA GLY A 480 -13.64 -26.68 -28.38
C GLY A 480 -14.48 -26.52 -27.10
N PRO A 481 -13.89 -26.71 -25.89
CA PRO A 481 -14.59 -26.51 -24.62
C PRO A 481 -14.64 -25.05 -24.16
N THR A 482 -14.08 -24.11 -24.93
CA THR A 482 -13.96 -22.70 -24.56
C THR A 482 -14.96 -21.86 -25.32
N ARG A 483 -15.79 -21.11 -24.60
CA ARG A 483 -16.62 -20.06 -25.17
C ARG A 483 -15.87 -18.74 -25.19
N HIS A 484 -15.93 -18.10 -26.34
CA HIS A 484 -15.31 -16.82 -26.62
C HIS A 484 -16.40 -15.76 -26.74
N LEU A 485 -16.21 -14.60 -26.13
CA LEU A 485 -17.13 -13.46 -26.16
C LEU A 485 -16.36 -12.20 -26.48
N LEU A 486 -16.66 -11.50 -27.58
CA LEU A 486 -16.16 -10.16 -27.85
C LEU A 486 -17.14 -9.14 -27.29
N ASP A 487 -16.77 -8.54 -26.16
CA ASP A 487 -17.52 -7.46 -25.53
C ASP A 487 -16.88 -6.10 -25.85
N PRO A 488 -17.67 -5.06 -26.19
CA PRO A 488 -17.16 -3.74 -26.56
C PRO A 488 -16.47 -2.99 -25.41
N VAL A 489 -16.76 -3.32 -24.15
CA VAL A 489 -16.21 -2.68 -22.96
C VAL A 489 -15.07 -3.51 -22.37
N HIS A 490 -15.25 -4.83 -22.31
CA HIS A 490 -14.31 -5.75 -21.63
C HIS A 490 -13.32 -6.41 -22.60
N GLY A 491 -13.52 -6.24 -23.91
CA GLY A 491 -12.78 -6.93 -24.95
C GLY A 491 -13.21 -8.39 -25.06
N HIS A 492 -12.31 -9.24 -25.54
CA HIS A 492 -12.53 -10.67 -25.66
C HIS A 492 -12.41 -11.43 -24.30
N LEU A 493 -13.47 -12.12 -23.91
CA LEU A 493 -13.53 -13.03 -22.77
C LEU A 493 -13.46 -14.47 -23.28
N ALA A 494 -12.54 -15.26 -22.71
CA ALA A 494 -12.46 -16.71 -22.93
C ALA A 494 -12.82 -17.43 -21.64
N VAL A 495 -13.83 -18.29 -21.68
CA VAL A 495 -14.37 -18.97 -20.50
C VAL A 495 -14.68 -20.43 -20.83
N GLU A 496 -14.46 -21.32 -19.88
CA GLU A 496 -14.88 -22.72 -20.03
C GLU A 496 -16.41 -22.80 -20.18
N ASP A 497 -16.87 -23.49 -21.23
CA ASP A 497 -18.28 -23.46 -21.63
C ASP A 497 -19.22 -24.01 -20.54
N ALA A 498 -18.75 -25.01 -19.79
CA ALA A 498 -19.48 -25.57 -18.66
C ALA A 498 -19.73 -24.52 -17.56
N LEU A 499 -18.69 -23.76 -17.18
CA LEU A 499 -18.79 -22.71 -16.17
C LEU A 499 -19.62 -21.52 -16.66
N PHE A 500 -19.47 -21.16 -17.93
CA PHE A 500 -20.29 -20.12 -18.55
C PHE A 500 -21.77 -20.49 -18.57
N THR A 501 -22.09 -21.72 -18.97
CA THR A 501 -23.46 -22.23 -19.00
C THR A 501 -24.05 -22.28 -17.59
N ALA A 502 -23.27 -22.72 -16.60
CA ALA A 502 -23.66 -22.68 -15.19
C ALA A 502 -23.93 -21.24 -14.71
N ALA A 503 -23.06 -20.27 -15.04
CA ALA A 503 -23.27 -18.88 -14.69
C ALA A 503 -24.51 -18.28 -15.36
N ARG A 504 -24.82 -18.67 -16.60
CA ARG A 504 -26.03 -18.22 -17.32
C ARG A 504 -27.35 -18.69 -16.69
N GLN A 505 -27.31 -19.73 -15.86
CA GLN A 505 -28.49 -20.21 -15.12
C GLN A 505 -28.77 -19.38 -13.86
N LEU A 506 -27.83 -18.54 -13.42
CA LEU A 506 -28.00 -17.67 -12.27
C LEU A 506 -28.86 -16.44 -12.61
N ALA A 507 -29.66 -16.00 -11.64
CA ALA A 507 -30.43 -14.76 -11.75
C ALA A 507 -29.48 -13.54 -11.92
N PRO A 508 -29.87 -12.51 -12.71
CA PRO A 508 -29.06 -11.32 -12.92
C PRO A 508 -28.60 -10.64 -11.62
N ASP A 509 -29.44 -10.59 -10.60
CA ASP A 509 -29.11 -9.99 -9.30
C ASP A 509 -28.02 -10.77 -8.56
N HIS A 510 -27.99 -12.10 -8.69
CA HIS A 510 -26.93 -12.93 -8.13
C HIS A 510 -25.61 -12.70 -8.86
N LEU A 511 -25.63 -12.63 -10.20
CA LEU A 511 -24.45 -12.27 -10.98
C LEU A 511 -23.96 -10.87 -10.61
N ALA A 512 -24.85 -9.88 -10.52
CA ALA A 512 -24.50 -8.53 -10.10
C ALA A 512 -23.88 -8.50 -8.69
N ALA A 513 -24.43 -9.25 -7.73
CA ALA A 513 -23.90 -9.35 -6.39
C ALA A 513 -22.52 -10.05 -6.33
N ILE A 514 -22.27 -11.03 -7.20
CA ILE A 514 -20.94 -11.65 -7.34
C ILE A 514 -19.96 -10.62 -7.92
N LEU A 515 -20.31 -9.98 -9.02
CA LEU A 515 -19.44 -9.03 -9.72
C LEU A 515 -19.15 -7.76 -8.90
N ALA A 516 -20.13 -7.29 -8.11
CA ALA A 516 -19.95 -6.16 -7.19
C ALA A 516 -18.87 -6.41 -6.11
N ARG A 517 -18.50 -7.67 -5.86
CA ARG A 517 -17.41 -8.04 -4.96
C ARG A 517 -16.05 -8.09 -5.65
N LEU A 518 -15.99 -7.85 -6.95
CA LEU A 518 -14.79 -7.90 -7.80
C LEU A 518 -14.45 -6.48 -8.28
N PRO A 519 -13.87 -5.62 -7.43
CA PRO A 519 -13.69 -4.20 -7.72
C PRO A 519 -12.63 -3.89 -8.79
N TRP A 520 -11.93 -4.90 -9.32
CA TRP A 520 -11.08 -4.75 -10.51
C TRP A 520 -11.86 -4.88 -11.83
N LEU A 521 -13.14 -5.27 -11.76
CA LEU A 521 -14.02 -5.22 -12.91
C LEU A 521 -14.59 -3.81 -13.06
N PRO A 522 -14.74 -3.31 -14.30
CA PRO A 522 -15.50 -2.09 -14.55
C PRO A 522 -16.87 -2.15 -13.86
N PRO A 523 -17.36 -1.07 -13.23
CA PRO A 523 -18.69 -1.08 -12.61
C PRO A 523 -19.80 -1.23 -13.66
N GLY A 524 -20.87 -1.92 -13.29
CA GLY A 524 -22.02 -2.21 -14.16
C GLY A 524 -22.98 -1.02 -14.38
N PRO A 525 -24.06 -1.22 -15.15
CA PRO A 525 -24.60 -2.51 -15.58
C PRO A 525 -23.85 -3.15 -16.74
N HIS A 526 -23.67 -4.47 -16.70
CA HIS A 526 -23.10 -5.28 -17.79
C HIS A 526 -24.21 -5.99 -18.56
N HIS A 527 -23.98 -6.25 -19.85
CA HIS A 527 -24.86 -7.12 -20.62
C HIS A 527 -24.93 -8.51 -19.97
N PRO A 528 -26.10 -9.20 -19.90
CA PRO A 528 -26.25 -10.46 -19.17
C PRO A 528 -25.27 -11.56 -19.57
N VAL A 529 -24.96 -11.66 -20.87
CA VAL A 529 -23.98 -12.60 -21.42
C VAL A 529 -22.57 -12.30 -20.90
N THR A 530 -22.21 -11.02 -20.85
CA THR A 530 -20.93 -10.54 -20.32
C THR A 530 -20.85 -10.76 -18.81
N ALA A 531 -21.92 -10.48 -18.07
CA ALA A 531 -21.98 -10.71 -16.62
C ALA A 531 -21.75 -12.19 -16.27
N ALA A 532 -22.37 -13.11 -17.01
CA ALA A 532 -22.16 -14.55 -16.84
C ALA A 532 -20.71 -14.96 -17.13
N ALA A 533 -20.11 -14.45 -18.23
CA ALA A 533 -18.73 -14.73 -18.57
C ALA A 533 -17.75 -14.18 -17.51
N LEU A 534 -17.91 -12.93 -17.09
CA LEU A 534 -17.09 -12.30 -16.05
C LEU A 534 -17.19 -13.06 -14.71
N ALA A 535 -18.39 -13.48 -14.31
CA ALA A 535 -18.59 -14.22 -13.07
C ALA A 535 -17.93 -15.62 -13.14
N ALA A 536 -18.06 -16.31 -14.27
CA ALA A 536 -17.43 -17.61 -14.48
C ALA A 536 -15.89 -17.53 -14.50
N ILE A 537 -15.30 -16.47 -15.07
CA ILE A 537 -13.85 -16.27 -15.11
C ILE A 537 -13.29 -15.89 -13.73
N HIS A 538 -13.93 -14.90 -13.08
CA HIS A 538 -13.34 -14.25 -11.90
C HIS A 538 -13.89 -14.73 -10.57
N ALA A 539 -14.98 -15.51 -10.58
CA ALA A 539 -15.60 -16.10 -9.40
C ALA A 539 -16.15 -17.51 -9.67
N PRO A 540 -15.34 -18.46 -10.21
CA PRO A 540 -15.83 -19.79 -10.59
C PRO A 540 -16.38 -20.59 -9.39
N HIS A 541 -15.78 -20.44 -8.20
CA HIS A 541 -16.23 -21.14 -7.00
C HIS A 541 -17.58 -20.62 -6.47
N PRO A 542 -17.80 -19.30 -6.32
CA PRO A 542 -19.14 -18.76 -6.04
C PRO A 542 -20.21 -19.19 -7.04
N VAL A 543 -19.88 -19.19 -8.34
CA VAL A 543 -20.81 -19.65 -9.39
C VAL A 543 -21.16 -21.12 -9.19
N ALA A 544 -20.16 -22.00 -9.03
CA ALA A 544 -20.38 -23.43 -8.81
C ALA A 544 -21.17 -23.71 -7.53
N ALA A 545 -20.89 -22.98 -6.44
CA ALA A 545 -21.60 -23.14 -5.17
C ALA A 545 -23.09 -22.77 -5.27
N LEU A 546 -23.42 -21.68 -5.98
CA LEU A 546 -24.81 -21.25 -6.16
C LEU A 546 -25.60 -22.18 -7.08
N VAL A 547 -24.96 -22.70 -8.11
CA VAL A 547 -25.58 -23.69 -9.01
C VAL A 547 -25.80 -25.02 -8.27
N ALA A 548 -24.84 -25.46 -7.46
CA ALA A 548 -24.97 -26.67 -6.64
C ALA A 548 -26.02 -26.55 -5.52
N ALA A 549 -26.24 -25.35 -4.98
CA ALA A 549 -27.27 -25.09 -3.97
C ALA A 549 -28.70 -25.16 -4.54
N GLY A 550 -28.87 -25.04 -5.87
CA GLY A 550 -30.17 -25.00 -6.53
C GLY A 550 -31.00 -23.76 -6.15
N PRO A 551 -32.16 -23.53 -6.80
CA PRO A 551 -33.01 -22.36 -6.54
C PRO A 551 -33.65 -22.32 -5.15
N ALA A 552 -33.42 -23.33 -4.29
CA ALA A 552 -34.13 -23.49 -3.02
C ALA A 552 -33.30 -23.15 -1.77
N ALA A 553 -32.03 -22.79 -1.88
CA ALA A 553 -31.16 -22.62 -0.71
C ALA A 553 -30.31 -21.35 -0.74
N LEU A 554 -30.94 -20.18 -0.59
CA LEU A 554 -30.29 -19.01 0.02
C LEU A 554 -31.30 -18.19 0.84
N PRO A 555 -30.87 -17.62 1.98
CA PRO A 555 -31.74 -16.89 2.89
C PRO A 555 -32.23 -15.61 2.22
N SER A 556 -33.54 -15.44 2.17
CA SER A 556 -34.17 -14.18 1.81
C SER A 556 -33.54 -13.05 2.62
N ALA A 557 -33.13 -12.00 1.93
CA ALA A 557 -32.89 -10.71 2.55
C ALA A 557 -34.07 -10.36 3.46
N HIS A 558 -33.76 -9.76 4.60
CA HIS A 558 -34.65 -9.33 5.67
C HIS A 558 -36.12 -9.08 5.28
N PRO A 559 -37.08 -9.50 6.14
CA PRO A 559 -38.48 -9.14 5.94
C PRO A 559 -38.59 -7.62 5.96
N THR A 560 -39.12 -7.09 4.86
CA THR A 560 -39.67 -5.74 4.82
C THR A 560 -40.74 -5.67 5.93
N PRO A 561 -40.69 -4.73 6.87
CA PRO A 561 -41.76 -4.58 7.84
C PRO A 561 -43.02 -4.13 7.10
N ASP A 562 -44.06 -4.95 7.22
CA ASP A 562 -45.41 -4.68 6.77
C ASP A 562 -45.91 -3.35 7.37
N PRO A 563 -46.29 -2.33 6.57
CA PRO A 563 -46.93 -1.12 7.08
C PRO A 563 -48.44 -1.38 7.18
N SER A 564 -48.86 -2.32 8.02
CA SER A 564 -50.29 -2.62 8.21
C SER A 564 -50.62 -3.20 9.59
N SER A 565 -50.10 -2.58 10.65
CA SER A 565 -50.63 -2.79 12.00
C SER A 565 -50.87 -1.43 12.65
N GLY A 566 -52.03 -0.85 12.34
CA GLY A 566 -52.58 0.27 13.08
C GLY A 566 -52.85 -0.12 14.54
N PRO A 567 -52.74 0.82 15.48
CA PRO A 567 -53.03 0.55 16.89
C PRO A 567 -54.52 0.22 17.05
N ALA A 568 -54.80 -0.98 17.56
CA ALA A 568 -56.12 -1.35 18.05
C ALA A 568 -56.49 -0.41 19.21
N ALA A 569 -57.57 0.33 19.02
CA ALA A 569 -58.17 1.19 20.02
C ALA A 569 -58.66 0.37 21.23
N PRO A 570 -58.35 0.75 22.48
CA PRO A 570 -59.06 0.25 23.64
C PRO A 570 -60.46 0.87 23.74
N ALA A 571 -61.41 0.03 24.15
CA ALA A 571 -62.84 0.19 24.09
C ALA A 571 -63.39 1.43 24.85
N ARG A 572 -64.45 2.00 24.26
CA ARG A 572 -65.33 2.99 24.88
C ARG A 572 -66.14 2.33 26.02
N PRO A 573 -66.43 3.05 27.12
CA PRO A 573 -67.29 2.55 28.18
C PRO A 573 -68.77 2.59 27.78
N ASP A 574 -69.52 1.56 28.17
CA ASP A 574 -70.97 1.46 28.10
C ASP A 574 -71.70 2.60 28.83
N PRO A 575 -72.71 3.23 28.21
CA PRO A 575 -73.73 3.98 28.91
C PRO A 575 -75.07 3.22 28.84
N GLY A 576 -75.55 2.72 29.98
CA GLY A 576 -76.85 2.04 30.01
C GLY A 576 -77.26 1.49 31.36
N ALA A 577 -77.28 2.32 32.40
CA ALA A 577 -78.10 2.06 33.59
C ALA A 577 -79.46 2.76 33.39
N SER A 578 -80.51 1.95 33.36
CA SER A 578 -81.91 2.34 33.32
C SER A 578 -82.42 2.69 34.73
N CYS A 579 -83.28 3.71 34.78
CA CYS A 579 -84.40 4.02 35.68
C CYS A 579 -84.37 3.56 37.17
N ASP A 580 -84.51 4.51 38.10
CA ASP A 580 -85.78 4.78 38.82
C ASP A 580 -85.63 5.97 39.81
N GLY A 581 -86.68 6.79 39.95
CA GLY A 581 -86.81 7.92 40.90
C GLY A 581 -87.28 7.49 42.29
N PRO A 582 -87.93 8.34 43.12
CA PRO A 582 -88.16 9.79 43.06
C PRO A 582 -87.18 10.63 43.91
#